data_AF-A0A5C2LX28-F1
#
_entry.id   AF-A0A5C2LX28-F1
#
_cell.length_a   1.000
_cell.length_b   1.000
_cell.length_c   1.000
_cell.angle_alpha   90.00
_cell.angle_beta   90.00
_cell.angle_gamma   90.00
#
_symmetry.space_group_name_H-M   'P 1'
#
loop_
_entity.id
_entity.type
_entity.pdbx_description
1 polymer ?
#
loop_
_entity_poly.entity_id
_entity_poly.type
_entity_poly.pdbx_seq_one_letter_code
_entity_poly.pdbx_strand_id
1 'polypeptide(L)'
;MTFKDFDAEEKLFLRRVIVAFGVVVVCFGILIFNLYNLQIRQHHYYTTRSNENDIKMLPVAPTRGIIYDRNGIPLVRNVTWYDIAVTPYKIADMDALLKQLTPIVDLSPDDIADFRHALKSSSRYRPVVLKNALTDVEIARFAVNQFHFNGVTINSYQDRQYPYGAELAHVLGYVSKINDNDLKALDKKGLAENYAADHNIGKQGIERYYENDLHGKTGYQEVEVDNHGRIVRLLKDVPPIAGKNIHLTLDLHLQEYIESLLAGQRAAVLVEDPHDGSVLAMVSMPSYDPNPFVKGISYQDYGKLLHDKNLPLINRVTQGLYPPASTVKPYMAMSALLCGIITPQTTFFGAPTWTLPGTQRHYRDWKKTGHGMLDVTKAIEESADTFFYQVAYMMGIDRIDTMLSQFGYGKPTGIDLNEEYDGLLPSRAWKQRVHKKAWYQGDTISVGIGQGYWIATPIQMVKAMVALINNGKVIAPHLLLNEESGKTVVPYRPSGTPAQIADPASPYWGLVRQAMYGMANAPNGTGYKFFHTAPYGIAAKSGTSQVFSLKENQTYNAKMIPIRLRDHVFYTAFAPYKNPKVAIALILENGGSDGVTAAPIMRKILDHLFDPQADTTQSGQAP
;
A
#
# COMPACT_ATOMS: atom_id res chain seq x y z
N MET A 1 16.44 -104.05 -44.68
CA MET A 1 15.11 -103.39 -44.79
C MET A 1 14.59 -103.17 -43.39
N THR A 2 14.64 -101.94 -42.88
CA THR A 2 13.99 -101.54 -41.63
C THR A 2 12.54 -101.20 -41.98
N PHE A 3 11.60 -102.06 -41.56
CA PHE A 3 10.17 -101.79 -41.75
C PHE A 3 9.78 -100.57 -40.90
N LYS A 4 9.26 -99.52 -41.55
CA LYS A 4 8.65 -98.38 -40.87
C LYS A 4 7.30 -98.80 -40.32
N ASP A 5 7.11 -98.60 -39.02
CA ASP A 5 5.89 -98.91 -38.30
C ASP A 5 4.95 -97.69 -38.33
N PHE A 6 4.05 -97.67 -39.32
CA PHE A 6 3.12 -96.57 -39.56
C PHE A 6 2.12 -96.35 -38.41
N ASP A 7 1.77 -97.42 -37.70
CA ASP A 7 0.82 -97.41 -36.58
C ASP A 7 1.44 -96.75 -35.33
N ALA A 8 2.76 -96.91 -35.16
CA ALA A 8 3.53 -96.21 -34.15
C ALA A 8 3.69 -94.71 -34.47
N GLU A 9 3.92 -94.32 -35.74
CA GLU A 9 4.04 -92.92 -36.14
C GLU A 9 2.72 -92.14 -35.99
N GLU A 10 1.57 -92.75 -36.34
CA GLU A 10 0.24 -92.14 -36.20
C GLU A 10 -0.13 -91.88 -34.73
N LYS A 11 0.09 -92.86 -33.84
CA LYS A 11 -0.10 -92.67 -32.38
C LYS A 11 0.82 -91.60 -31.81
N LEU A 12 2.04 -91.48 -32.31
CA LEU A 12 3.00 -90.46 -31.88
C LEU A 12 2.58 -89.06 -32.35
N PHE A 13 2.02 -88.95 -33.55
CA PHE A 13 1.43 -87.71 -34.06
C PHE A 13 0.18 -87.29 -33.27
N LEU A 14 -0.77 -88.20 -33.05
CA LEU A 14 -1.99 -87.91 -32.28
C LEU A 14 -1.66 -87.47 -30.85
N ARG A 15 -0.68 -88.12 -30.22
CA ARG A 15 -0.19 -87.74 -28.88
C ARG A 15 0.44 -86.35 -28.88
N ARG A 16 1.19 -85.97 -29.91
CA ARG A 16 1.75 -84.61 -30.06
C ARG A 16 0.65 -83.56 -30.25
N VAL A 17 -0.39 -83.86 -31.02
CA VAL A 17 -1.55 -82.96 -31.22
C VAL A 17 -2.33 -82.76 -29.92
N ILE A 18 -2.59 -83.83 -29.16
CA ILE A 18 -3.28 -83.73 -27.86
C ILE A 18 -2.46 -82.94 -26.84
N VAL A 19 -1.14 -83.17 -26.79
CA VAL A 19 -0.24 -82.40 -25.92
C VAL A 19 -0.21 -80.93 -26.34
N ALA A 20 -0.10 -80.63 -27.64
CA ALA A 20 -0.13 -79.26 -28.13
C ALA A 20 -1.47 -78.57 -27.84
N PHE A 21 -2.59 -79.26 -28.02
CA PHE A 21 -3.92 -78.76 -27.68
C PHE A 21 -4.06 -78.51 -26.17
N GLY A 22 -3.56 -79.41 -25.33
CA GLY A 22 -3.51 -79.23 -23.88
C GLY A 22 -2.71 -78.00 -23.47
N VAL A 23 -1.56 -77.75 -24.11
CA VAL A 23 -0.77 -76.53 -23.89
C VAL A 23 -1.55 -75.28 -24.28
N VAL A 24 -2.24 -75.28 -25.42
CA VAL A 24 -3.08 -74.15 -25.86
C VAL A 24 -4.22 -73.88 -24.87
N VAL A 25 -4.91 -74.91 -24.38
CA VAL A 25 -5.98 -74.78 -23.38
C VAL A 25 -5.45 -74.19 -22.08
N VAL A 26 -4.28 -74.63 -21.61
CA VAL A 26 -3.63 -74.07 -20.42
C VAL A 26 -3.26 -72.60 -20.63
N CYS A 27 -2.69 -72.23 -21.79
CA CYS A 27 -2.39 -70.84 -22.12
C CYS A 27 -3.65 -69.96 -22.13
N PHE A 28 -4.75 -70.42 -22.73
CA PHE A 28 -6.03 -69.71 -22.68
C PHE A 28 -6.60 -69.62 -21.27
N GLY A 29 -6.47 -70.68 -20.46
CA GLY A 29 -6.86 -70.67 -19.06
C GLY A 29 -6.11 -69.60 -18.25
N ILE A 30 -4.80 -69.45 -18.49
CA ILE A 30 -3.99 -68.39 -17.87
C ILE A 30 -4.47 -67.00 -18.32
N LEU A 31 -4.78 -66.81 -19.60
CA LEU A 31 -5.30 -65.54 -20.11
C LEU A 31 -6.65 -65.17 -19.50
N ILE A 32 -7.59 -66.14 -19.42
CA ILE A 32 -8.91 -65.93 -18.81
C ILE A 32 -8.77 -65.61 -17.32
N PHE A 33 -7.92 -66.33 -16.61
CA PHE A 33 -7.65 -66.06 -15.20
C PHE A 33 -7.06 -64.65 -15.00
N ASN A 34 -6.13 -64.24 -15.86
CA ASN A 34 -5.56 -62.91 -15.80
C ASN A 34 -6.61 -61.83 -16.11
N LEU A 35 -7.49 -62.07 -17.08
CA LEU A 35 -8.60 -61.18 -17.43
C LEU A 35 -9.58 -61.03 -16.25
N TYR A 36 -9.92 -62.13 -15.57
CA TYR A 36 -10.73 -62.12 -14.36
C TYR A 36 -10.06 -61.32 -13.23
N ASN A 37 -8.74 -61.51 -13.04
CA ASN A 37 -7.98 -60.78 -12.03
C ASN A 37 -7.98 -59.26 -12.30
N LEU A 38 -7.76 -58.85 -13.55
CA LEU A 38 -7.77 -57.45 -13.97
C LEU A 38 -9.17 -56.82 -13.88
N GLN A 39 -10.19 -57.48 -14.46
CA GLN A 39 -11.53 -56.90 -14.60
C GLN A 39 -12.42 -57.02 -13.38
N ILE A 40 -12.22 -58.03 -12.52
CA ILE A 40 -13.11 -58.26 -11.36
C ILE A 40 -12.37 -57.96 -10.05
N ARG A 41 -11.21 -58.58 -9.80
CA ARG A 41 -10.50 -58.37 -8.51
C ARG A 41 -9.88 -56.98 -8.40
N GLN A 42 -9.32 -56.47 -9.49
CA GLN A 42 -8.65 -55.17 -9.54
C GLN A 42 -9.50 -54.07 -10.20
N HIS A 43 -10.80 -54.31 -10.44
CA HIS A 43 -11.70 -53.34 -11.06
C HIS A 43 -11.62 -51.97 -10.38
N HIS A 44 -11.76 -51.96 -9.06
CA HIS A 44 -11.77 -50.72 -8.29
C HIS A 44 -10.42 -50.00 -8.37
N TYR A 45 -9.31 -50.73 -8.36
CA TYR A 45 -7.96 -50.16 -8.47
C TYR A 45 -7.72 -49.49 -9.84
N TYR A 46 -8.06 -50.17 -10.95
CA TYR A 46 -7.88 -49.59 -12.29
C TYR A 46 -8.89 -48.51 -12.63
N THR A 47 -10.11 -48.59 -12.10
CA THR A 47 -11.12 -47.53 -12.28
C THR A 47 -10.70 -46.28 -11.53
N THR A 48 -10.16 -46.38 -10.31
CA THR A 48 -9.60 -45.23 -9.59
C THR A 48 -8.40 -44.64 -10.33
N ARG A 49 -7.48 -45.46 -10.87
CA ARG A 49 -6.36 -44.93 -11.68
C ARG A 49 -6.81 -44.34 -13.02
N SER A 50 -7.87 -44.85 -13.63
CA SER A 50 -8.47 -44.22 -14.83
C SER A 50 -9.07 -42.88 -14.45
N ASN A 51 -9.89 -42.82 -13.41
CA ASN A 51 -10.48 -41.58 -12.91
C ASN A 51 -9.42 -40.55 -12.49
N GLU A 52 -8.31 -40.97 -11.87
CA GLU A 52 -7.19 -40.07 -11.55
C GLU A 52 -6.48 -39.52 -12.81
N ASN A 53 -6.50 -40.26 -13.92
CA ASN A 53 -5.92 -39.80 -15.19
C ASN A 53 -6.92 -38.99 -16.05
N ASP A 54 -8.21 -39.31 -15.93
CA ASP A 54 -9.29 -38.77 -16.76
C ASP A 54 -9.97 -37.56 -16.11
N ILE A 55 -9.98 -37.44 -14.78
CA ILE A 55 -10.61 -36.31 -14.07
C ILE A 55 -9.55 -35.24 -13.76
N LYS A 56 -9.75 -34.04 -14.28
CA LYS A 56 -8.96 -32.86 -13.95
C LYS A 56 -9.78 -31.84 -13.17
N MET A 57 -9.15 -31.23 -12.17
CA MET A 57 -9.70 -30.06 -11.50
C MET A 57 -9.16 -28.79 -12.17
N LEU A 58 -10.07 -27.96 -12.68
CA LEU A 58 -9.77 -26.66 -13.24
C LEU A 58 -10.17 -25.58 -12.23
N PRO A 59 -9.23 -24.78 -11.70
CA PRO A 59 -9.56 -23.74 -10.75
C PRO A 59 -10.33 -22.61 -11.45
N VAL A 60 -11.27 -21.99 -10.74
CA VAL A 60 -12.08 -20.85 -11.21
C VAL A 60 -11.82 -19.67 -10.28
N ALA A 61 -11.20 -18.61 -10.81
CA ALA A 61 -10.84 -17.44 -10.03
C ALA A 61 -12.08 -16.71 -9.49
N PRO A 62 -12.02 -16.18 -8.25
CA PRO A 62 -13.09 -15.35 -7.69
C PRO A 62 -13.11 -13.94 -8.29
N THR A 63 -14.28 -13.30 -8.24
CA THR A 63 -14.35 -11.86 -8.48
C THR A 63 -13.79 -11.12 -7.26
N ARG A 64 -12.75 -10.33 -7.48
CA ARG A 64 -12.13 -9.49 -6.46
C ARG A 64 -13.11 -8.42 -5.98
N GLY A 65 -13.26 -8.22 -4.67
CA GLY A 65 -14.18 -7.24 -4.09
C GLY A 65 -13.89 -5.79 -4.50
N ILE A 66 -14.86 -4.89 -4.47
CA ILE A 66 -14.71 -3.48 -4.92
C ILE A 66 -14.26 -2.60 -3.74
N ILE A 67 -13.46 -1.57 -4.00
CA ILE A 67 -13.04 -0.60 -2.96
C ILE A 67 -13.81 0.71 -3.15
N TYR A 68 -14.43 1.19 -2.08
CA TYR A 68 -15.23 2.42 -2.04
C TYR A 68 -14.64 3.44 -1.07
N ASP A 69 -14.93 4.72 -1.31
CA ASP A 69 -14.72 5.79 -0.33
C ASP A 69 -15.81 5.77 0.75
N ARG A 70 -15.73 6.68 1.71
CA ARG A 70 -16.70 6.79 2.81
C ARG A 70 -18.13 7.13 2.36
N ASN A 71 -18.27 7.68 1.15
CA ASN A 71 -19.52 8.14 0.56
C ASN A 71 -20.11 7.11 -0.42
N GLY A 72 -19.48 5.94 -0.57
CA GLY A 72 -19.92 4.87 -1.48
C GLY A 72 -19.48 5.07 -2.93
N ILE A 73 -18.53 5.97 -3.20
CA ILE A 73 -17.94 6.18 -4.52
C ILE A 73 -16.93 5.06 -4.79
N PRO A 74 -17.07 4.30 -5.89
CA PRO A 74 -16.14 3.21 -6.21
C PRO A 74 -14.78 3.77 -6.63
N LEU A 75 -13.78 3.63 -5.75
CA LEU A 75 -12.40 4.05 -5.96
C LEU A 75 -11.62 3.06 -6.84
N VAL A 76 -11.97 1.77 -6.76
CA VAL A 76 -11.38 0.71 -7.56
C VAL A 76 -12.48 -0.19 -8.08
N ARG A 77 -12.52 -0.43 -9.38
CA ARG A 77 -13.53 -1.29 -10.03
C ARG A 77 -12.91 -2.42 -10.83
N ASN A 78 -13.71 -3.44 -11.10
CA ASN A 78 -13.38 -4.50 -12.06
C ASN A 78 -13.93 -4.14 -13.43
N VAL A 79 -13.10 -4.26 -14.45
CA VAL A 79 -13.50 -4.08 -15.85
C VAL A 79 -13.27 -5.39 -16.58
N THR A 80 -14.28 -5.80 -17.32
CA THR A 80 -14.19 -6.97 -18.20
C THR A 80 -13.44 -6.57 -19.47
N TRP A 81 -12.34 -7.26 -19.73
CA TRP A 81 -11.62 -7.18 -20.99
C TRP A 81 -11.82 -8.47 -21.78
N TYR A 82 -11.59 -8.37 -23.08
CA TYR A 82 -11.69 -9.49 -24.00
C TYR A 82 -10.35 -9.70 -24.67
N ASP A 83 -9.84 -10.93 -24.65
CA ASP A 83 -8.73 -11.35 -25.48
C ASP A 83 -9.22 -12.23 -26.63
N ILE A 84 -8.41 -12.32 -27.68
CA ILE A 84 -8.57 -13.35 -28.70
C ILE A 84 -7.45 -14.36 -28.50
N ALA A 85 -7.82 -15.64 -28.39
CA ALA A 85 -6.90 -16.74 -28.20
C ALA A 85 -7.03 -17.78 -29.30
N VAL A 86 -5.92 -18.45 -29.62
CA VAL A 86 -5.83 -19.47 -30.66
C VAL A 86 -5.44 -20.79 -30.03
N THR A 87 -6.17 -21.86 -30.32
CA THR A 87 -5.84 -23.24 -29.94
C THR A 87 -5.05 -23.92 -31.07
N PRO A 88 -3.72 -24.06 -30.97
CA PRO A 88 -2.88 -24.39 -32.13
C PRO A 88 -3.24 -25.71 -32.83
N TYR A 89 -3.65 -26.73 -32.08
CA TYR A 89 -4.02 -28.04 -32.63
C TYR A 89 -5.19 -27.99 -33.62
N LYS A 90 -6.07 -26.98 -33.51
CA LYS A 90 -7.22 -26.81 -34.42
C LYS A 90 -6.86 -26.04 -35.69
N ILE A 91 -5.63 -25.53 -35.80
CA ILE A 91 -5.18 -24.65 -36.88
C ILE A 91 -4.28 -25.43 -37.84
N ALA A 92 -4.69 -25.51 -39.11
CA ALA A 92 -3.90 -26.16 -40.15
C ALA A 92 -2.74 -25.27 -40.64
N ASP A 93 -3.00 -23.99 -40.88
CA ASP A 93 -2.03 -23.00 -41.34
C ASP A 93 -2.10 -21.75 -40.46
N MET A 94 -1.09 -21.58 -39.61
CA MET A 94 -1.02 -20.46 -38.66
C MET A 94 -0.75 -19.13 -39.36
N ASP A 95 0.02 -19.12 -40.45
CA ASP A 95 0.38 -17.88 -41.14
C ASP A 95 -0.80 -17.36 -41.96
N ALA A 96 -1.55 -18.26 -42.60
CA ALA A 96 -2.81 -17.92 -43.25
C ALA A 96 -3.84 -17.39 -42.25
N LEU A 97 -3.97 -18.03 -41.07
CA LEU A 97 -4.87 -17.57 -40.00
C LEU A 97 -4.53 -16.15 -39.56
N LEU A 98 -3.26 -15.90 -39.22
CA LEU A 98 -2.81 -14.59 -38.75
C LEU A 98 -3.10 -13.51 -39.81
N LYS A 99 -2.80 -13.78 -41.09
CA LYS A 99 -3.07 -12.85 -42.20
C LYS A 99 -4.56 -12.54 -42.36
N GLN A 100 -5.44 -13.52 -42.14
CA GLN A 100 -6.90 -13.33 -42.20
C GLN A 100 -7.44 -12.58 -40.97
N LEU A 101 -6.87 -12.79 -39.78
CA LEU A 101 -7.28 -12.12 -38.55
C LEU A 101 -6.78 -10.68 -38.46
N THR A 102 -5.63 -10.35 -39.05
CA THR A 102 -5.05 -9.00 -39.02
C THR A 102 -6.05 -7.88 -39.34
N PRO A 103 -6.85 -7.91 -40.43
CA PRO A 103 -7.82 -6.86 -40.71
C PRO A 103 -9.09 -6.89 -39.83
N ILE A 104 -9.34 -7.98 -39.11
CA ILE A 104 -10.56 -8.18 -38.31
C ILE A 104 -10.37 -7.63 -36.90
N VAL A 105 -9.22 -7.90 -36.30
CA VAL A 105 -8.89 -7.50 -34.92
C VAL A 105 -7.67 -6.59 -34.85
N ASP A 106 -7.33 -5.92 -35.96
CA ASP A 106 -6.23 -4.96 -36.11
C ASP A 106 -4.93 -5.42 -35.42
N LEU A 107 -4.41 -6.59 -35.83
CA LEU A 107 -3.18 -7.15 -35.26
C LEU A 107 -1.97 -6.29 -35.65
N SER A 108 -1.21 -5.84 -34.66
CA SER A 108 0.08 -5.19 -34.89
C SER A 108 1.18 -6.22 -35.17
N PRO A 109 2.32 -5.80 -35.78
CA PRO A 109 3.50 -6.66 -35.90
C PRO A 109 4.00 -7.18 -34.55
N ASP A 110 3.87 -6.38 -33.49
CA ASP A 110 4.30 -6.74 -32.14
C ASP A 110 3.38 -7.81 -31.53
N ASP A 111 2.06 -7.70 -31.69
CA ASP A 111 1.09 -8.73 -31.26
C ASP A 111 1.46 -10.10 -31.87
N ILE A 112 1.78 -10.12 -33.17
CA ILE A 112 2.15 -11.34 -33.88
C ILE A 112 3.50 -11.90 -33.39
N ALA A 113 4.47 -11.02 -33.11
CA ALA A 113 5.78 -11.42 -32.60
C ALA A 113 5.67 -12.04 -31.20
N ASP A 114 4.92 -11.40 -30.30
CA ASP A 114 4.66 -11.85 -28.94
C ASP A 114 3.89 -13.18 -28.94
N PHE A 115 2.84 -13.28 -29.75
CA PHE A 115 2.09 -14.53 -29.92
C PHE A 115 2.99 -15.67 -30.40
N ARG A 116 3.83 -15.44 -31.43
CA ARG A 116 4.76 -16.47 -31.93
C ARG A 116 5.79 -16.88 -30.88
N HIS A 117 6.22 -15.95 -30.02
CA HIS A 117 7.10 -16.28 -28.90
C HIS A 117 6.38 -17.16 -27.87
N ALA A 118 5.17 -16.77 -27.45
CA ALA A 118 4.34 -17.52 -26.50
C ALA A 118 3.95 -18.91 -27.04
N LEU A 119 3.76 -19.04 -28.35
CA LEU A 119 3.43 -20.29 -29.03
C LEU A 119 4.55 -21.33 -28.91
N LYS A 120 5.83 -20.92 -28.90
CA LYS A 120 6.99 -21.84 -28.78
C LYS A 120 7.07 -22.51 -27.41
N SER A 121 6.64 -21.82 -26.36
CA SER A 121 6.66 -22.30 -24.98
C SER A 121 5.36 -23.00 -24.56
N SER A 122 4.33 -23.00 -25.40
CA SER A 122 2.98 -23.49 -25.06
C SER A 122 2.68 -24.86 -25.68
N SER A 123 1.87 -25.67 -24.99
CA SER A 123 1.33 -26.92 -25.55
C SER A 123 0.39 -26.62 -26.73
N ARG A 124 0.41 -27.47 -27.77
CA ARG A 124 -0.48 -27.35 -28.94
C ARG A 124 -1.97 -27.45 -28.60
N TYR A 125 -2.32 -28.01 -27.44
CA TYR A 125 -3.70 -28.20 -27.00
C TYR A 125 -4.21 -27.07 -26.08
N ARG A 126 -3.32 -26.18 -25.63
CA ARG A 126 -3.69 -25.05 -24.77
C ARG A 126 -3.99 -23.81 -25.63
N PRO A 127 -5.07 -23.06 -25.36
CA PRO A 127 -5.26 -21.75 -25.96
C PRO A 127 -4.09 -20.81 -25.65
N VAL A 128 -3.58 -20.13 -26.68
CA VAL A 128 -2.53 -19.12 -26.56
C VAL A 128 -3.12 -17.78 -26.96
N VAL A 129 -3.01 -16.78 -26.09
CA VAL A 129 -3.54 -15.43 -26.34
C VAL A 129 -2.78 -14.78 -27.49
N LEU A 130 -3.52 -14.35 -28.51
CA LEU A 130 -3.01 -13.68 -29.71
C LEU A 130 -3.01 -12.16 -29.54
N LYS A 131 -4.08 -11.58 -28.99
CA LYS A 131 -4.16 -10.14 -28.69
C LYS A 131 -5.01 -9.92 -27.44
N ASN A 132 -4.53 -9.05 -26.56
CA ASN A 132 -5.22 -8.65 -25.34
C ASN A 132 -6.08 -7.40 -25.58
N ALA A 133 -7.10 -7.19 -24.75
CA ALA A 133 -7.86 -5.94 -24.66
C ALA A 133 -8.47 -5.49 -26.00
N LEU A 134 -9.19 -6.40 -26.66
CA LEU A 134 -9.99 -6.08 -27.82
C LEU A 134 -10.98 -4.95 -27.50
N THR A 135 -11.09 -4.01 -28.42
CA THR A 135 -12.14 -2.99 -28.43
C THR A 135 -13.48 -3.61 -28.80
N ASP A 136 -14.58 -2.95 -28.40
CA ASP A 136 -15.93 -3.39 -28.76
C ASP A 136 -16.12 -3.56 -30.28
N VAL A 137 -15.43 -2.73 -31.08
CA VAL A 137 -15.45 -2.80 -32.54
C VAL A 137 -14.72 -4.04 -33.07
N GLU A 138 -13.56 -4.39 -32.49
CA GLU A 138 -12.83 -5.62 -32.85
C GLU A 138 -13.60 -6.87 -32.41
N ILE A 139 -14.20 -6.85 -31.21
CA ILE A 139 -15.06 -7.93 -30.72
C ILE A 139 -16.24 -8.13 -31.68
N ALA A 140 -16.93 -7.05 -32.06
CA ALA A 140 -18.07 -7.12 -32.98
C ALA A 140 -17.65 -7.64 -34.37
N ARG A 141 -16.54 -7.13 -34.93
CA ARG A 141 -15.98 -7.61 -36.21
C ARG A 141 -15.61 -9.08 -36.17
N PHE A 142 -15.00 -9.55 -35.08
CA PHE A 142 -14.67 -10.96 -34.93
C PHE A 142 -15.91 -11.82 -34.72
N ALA A 143 -16.85 -11.41 -33.86
CA ALA A 143 -18.05 -12.17 -33.53
C ALA A 143 -18.88 -12.53 -34.78
N VAL A 144 -19.05 -11.59 -35.72
CA VAL A 144 -19.76 -11.87 -36.99
C VAL A 144 -18.99 -12.78 -37.94
N ASN A 145 -17.66 -12.90 -37.78
CA ASN A 145 -16.80 -13.76 -38.60
C ASN A 145 -16.35 -15.04 -37.88
N GLN A 146 -16.75 -15.25 -36.62
CA GLN A 146 -16.22 -16.31 -35.75
C GLN A 146 -16.39 -17.71 -36.36
N PHE A 147 -17.46 -17.94 -37.11
CA PHE A 147 -17.74 -19.22 -37.76
C PHE A 147 -16.69 -19.62 -38.82
N HIS A 148 -15.91 -18.67 -39.35
CA HIS A 148 -14.81 -18.95 -40.28
C HIS A 148 -13.52 -19.38 -39.55
N PHE A 149 -13.39 -19.10 -38.26
CA PHE A 149 -12.15 -19.25 -37.49
C PHE A 149 -12.24 -20.38 -36.47
N ASN A 150 -12.24 -21.62 -36.97
CA ASN A 150 -12.21 -22.78 -36.08
C ASN A 150 -10.92 -22.79 -35.24
N GLY A 151 -11.06 -22.91 -33.92
CA GLY A 151 -9.93 -22.89 -32.99
C GLY A 151 -9.52 -21.51 -32.49
N VAL A 152 -10.24 -20.46 -32.88
CA VAL A 152 -10.06 -19.11 -32.34
C VAL A 152 -11.24 -18.76 -31.45
N THR A 153 -10.98 -18.29 -30.23
CA THR A 153 -12.00 -17.95 -29.25
C THR A 153 -11.74 -16.56 -28.69
N ILE A 154 -12.81 -15.87 -28.32
CA ILE A 154 -12.72 -14.70 -27.45
C ILE A 154 -12.89 -15.19 -26.01
N ASN A 155 -11.95 -14.85 -25.13
CA ASN A 155 -12.13 -15.09 -23.70
C ASN A 155 -12.31 -13.75 -22.99
N SER A 156 -13.19 -13.74 -21.98
CA SER A 156 -13.33 -12.60 -21.09
C SER A 156 -12.51 -12.82 -19.83
N TYR A 157 -11.83 -11.78 -19.38
CA TYR A 157 -11.18 -11.75 -18.07
C TYR A 157 -11.47 -10.41 -17.39
N GLN A 158 -11.32 -10.38 -16.06
CA GLN A 158 -11.52 -9.16 -15.29
C GLN A 158 -10.16 -8.61 -14.87
N ASP A 159 -9.91 -7.34 -15.20
CA ASP A 159 -8.79 -6.58 -14.64
C ASP A 159 -9.31 -5.48 -13.73
N ARG A 160 -8.39 -5.03 -12.90
CA ARG A 160 -8.59 -3.87 -12.04
C ARG A 160 -8.48 -2.57 -12.82
N GLN A 161 -9.32 -1.61 -12.51
CA GLN A 161 -9.21 -0.24 -12.99
C GLN A 161 -9.27 0.72 -11.82
N TYR A 162 -8.38 1.72 -11.87
CA TYR A 162 -8.28 2.82 -10.91
C TYR A 162 -8.73 4.10 -11.61
N PRO A 163 -10.01 4.51 -11.51
CA PRO A 163 -10.57 5.63 -12.28
C PRO A 163 -9.90 6.98 -11.97
N TYR A 164 -9.41 7.14 -10.74
CA TYR A 164 -8.77 8.36 -10.23
C TYR A 164 -7.24 8.35 -10.39
N GLY A 165 -6.69 7.29 -11.00
CA GLY A 165 -5.29 7.22 -11.40
C GLY A 165 -4.31 7.60 -10.28
N ALA A 166 -3.55 8.67 -10.52
CA ALA A 166 -2.48 9.12 -9.64
C ALA A 166 -2.96 9.60 -8.26
N GLU A 167 -4.19 10.07 -8.12
CA GLU A 167 -4.66 10.72 -6.89
C GLU A 167 -4.70 9.75 -5.70
N LEU A 168 -4.95 8.47 -5.97
CA LEU A 168 -5.13 7.47 -4.94
C LEU A 168 -4.04 6.38 -4.96
N ALA A 169 -3.02 6.52 -5.80
CA ALA A 169 -2.05 5.46 -6.09
C ALA A 169 -1.31 4.95 -4.84
N HIS A 170 -0.87 5.83 -3.93
CA HIS A 170 -0.14 5.41 -2.73
C HIS A 170 -1.01 4.80 -1.65
N VAL A 171 -2.30 5.18 -1.59
CA VAL A 171 -3.23 4.73 -0.57
C VAL A 171 -3.88 3.42 -0.99
N LEU A 172 -4.44 3.39 -2.20
CA LEU A 172 -5.05 2.18 -2.75
C LEU A 172 -4.02 1.15 -3.16
N GLY A 173 -2.87 1.62 -3.66
CA GLY A 173 -1.90 0.78 -4.33
C GLY A 173 -2.44 0.26 -5.65
N TYR A 174 -1.93 -0.89 -6.07
CA TYR A 174 -2.35 -1.54 -7.29
C TYR A 174 -2.18 -3.05 -7.20
N VAL A 175 -2.93 -3.78 -8.03
CA VAL A 175 -2.64 -5.18 -8.34
C VAL A 175 -1.72 -5.26 -9.56
N SER A 176 -0.85 -6.26 -9.59
CA SER A 176 -0.12 -6.61 -10.82
C SER A 176 0.25 -8.08 -10.85
N LYS A 177 0.83 -8.50 -11.97
CA LYS A 177 1.19 -9.90 -12.22
C LYS A 177 1.93 -10.54 -11.04
N ILE A 178 1.49 -11.74 -10.68
CA ILE A 178 2.14 -12.59 -9.70
C ILE A 178 3.54 -12.95 -10.22
N ASN A 179 4.54 -12.74 -9.40
CA ASN A 179 5.93 -13.10 -9.65
C ASN A 179 6.39 -14.21 -8.68
N ASP A 180 7.58 -14.74 -8.91
CA ASP A 180 8.14 -15.86 -8.12
C ASP A 180 8.23 -15.58 -6.62
N ASN A 181 8.43 -14.32 -6.21
CA ASN A 181 8.48 -13.97 -4.80
C ASN A 181 7.09 -13.97 -4.17
N ASP A 182 6.06 -13.55 -4.91
CA ASP A 182 4.69 -13.65 -4.43
C ASP A 182 4.27 -15.12 -4.29
N LEU A 183 4.60 -15.97 -5.28
CA LEU A 183 4.31 -17.41 -5.21
C LEU A 183 4.94 -18.04 -3.97
N LYS A 184 6.23 -17.79 -3.73
CA LYS A 184 6.91 -18.27 -2.51
C LYS A 184 6.27 -17.73 -1.23
N ALA A 185 5.82 -16.48 -1.23
CA ALA A 185 5.14 -15.88 -0.09
C ALA A 185 3.76 -16.51 0.16
N LEU A 186 3.01 -16.80 -0.90
CA LEU A 186 1.73 -17.51 -0.86
C LEU A 186 1.90 -18.94 -0.39
N ASP A 187 2.88 -19.68 -0.92
CA ASP A 187 3.22 -21.04 -0.50
C ASP A 187 3.54 -21.08 0.99
N LYS A 188 4.39 -20.16 1.47
CA LYS A 188 4.77 -20.06 2.89
C LYS A 188 3.56 -19.77 3.79
N LYS A 189 2.55 -19.06 3.29
CA LYS A 189 1.30 -18.77 4.00
C LYS A 189 0.25 -19.88 3.84
N GLY A 190 0.51 -20.92 3.03
CA GLY A 190 -0.45 -21.97 2.71
C GLY A 190 -1.62 -21.48 1.86
N LEU A 191 -1.43 -20.42 1.06
CA LEU A 191 -2.47 -19.79 0.25
C LEU A 191 -2.36 -20.09 -1.24
N ALA A 192 -1.28 -20.74 -1.71
CA ALA A 192 -1.02 -20.91 -3.14
C ALA A 192 -2.13 -21.62 -3.92
N GLU A 193 -2.80 -22.60 -3.31
CA GLU A 193 -3.95 -23.28 -3.93
C GLU A 193 -5.11 -22.30 -4.22
N ASN A 194 -5.33 -21.33 -3.34
CA ASN A 194 -6.38 -20.32 -3.51
C ASN A 194 -6.06 -19.35 -4.66
N TYR A 195 -4.83 -19.31 -5.17
CA TYR A 195 -4.41 -18.42 -6.27
C TYR A 195 -4.13 -19.19 -7.57
N ALA A 196 -4.51 -20.48 -7.64
CA ALA A 196 -4.19 -21.34 -8.78
C ALA A 196 -4.78 -20.87 -10.13
N ALA A 197 -5.86 -20.09 -10.10
CA ALA A 197 -6.49 -19.49 -11.29
C ALA A 197 -6.16 -18.00 -11.47
N ASP A 198 -5.46 -17.38 -10.51
CA ASP A 198 -5.21 -15.95 -10.47
C ASP A 198 -3.88 -15.61 -11.13
N HIS A 199 -3.88 -14.46 -11.82
CA HIS A 199 -2.70 -13.95 -12.50
C HIS A 199 -2.13 -12.70 -11.82
N ASN A 200 -2.93 -12.03 -10.99
CA ASN A 200 -2.61 -10.75 -10.36
C ASN A 200 -2.76 -10.83 -8.84
N ILE A 201 -1.99 -10.02 -8.12
CA ILE A 201 -2.04 -9.88 -6.66
C ILE A 201 -1.78 -8.43 -6.26
N GLY A 202 -2.37 -7.96 -5.15
CA GLY A 202 -2.12 -6.64 -4.58
C GLY A 202 -0.64 -6.45 -4.21
N LYS A 203 -0.04 -5.37 -4.73
CA LYS A 203 1.40 -5.07 -4.58
C LYS A 203 1.72 -4.01 -3.56
N GLN A 204 0.81 -3.08 -3.34
CA GLN A 204 0.97 -1.95 -2.42
C GLN A 204 -0.40 -1.54 -1.87
N GLY A 205 -0.41 -0.65 -0.88
CA GLY A 205 -1.62 0.04 -0.46
C GLY A 205 -2.67 -0.88 0.16
N ILE A 206 -3.92 -0.42 0.13
CA ILE A 206 -5.12 -1.19 0.53
C ILE A 206 -5.23 -2.50 -0.26
N GLU A 207 -4.92 -2.50 -1.56
CA GLU A 207 -4.97 -3.71 -2.39
C GLU A 207 -4.09 -4.83 -1.81
N ARG A 208 -2.90 -4.49 -1.29
CA ARG A 208 -2.00 -5.47 -0.67
C ARG A 208 -2.33 -5.77 0.78
N TYR A 209 -2.68 -4.76 1.57
CA TYR A 209 -2.94 -4.94 3.00
C TYR A 209 -4.16 -5.85 3.21
N TYR A 210 -5.23 -5.58 2.47
CA TYR A 210 -6.48 -6.35 2.51
C TYR A 210 -6.58 -7.40 1.39
N GLU A 211 -5.45 -7.87 0.85
CA GLU A 211 -5.39 -8.82 -0.26
C GLU A 211 -6.29 -10.05 0.00
N ASN A 212 -6.21 -10.63 1.20
CA ASN A 212 -6.96 -11.84 1.53
C ASN A 212 -8.48 -11.61 1.53
N ASP A 213 -8.93 -10.46 2.00
CA ASP A 213 -10.35 -10.11 2.05
C ASP A 213 -10.87 -9.71 0.67
N LEU A 214 -10.06 -8.98 -0.11
CA LEU A 214 -10.38 -8.55 -1.47
C LEU A 214 -10.37 -9.69 -2.48
N HIS A 215 -9.48 -10.68 -2.34
CA HIS A 215 -9.33 -11.78 -3.29
C HIS A 215 -10.57 -12.69 -3.33
N GLY A 216 -11.00 -13.20 -2.16
CA GLY A 216 -12.09 -14.17 -2.06
C GLY A 216 -11.59 -15.61 -2.01
N LYS A 217 -12.40 -16.55 -2.51
CA LYS A 217 -12.05 -17.98 -2.53
C LYS A 217 -12.24 -18.58 -3.91
N THR A 218 -11.20 -19.23 -4.40
CA THR A 218 -11.18 -19.93 -5.68
C THR A 218 -12.14 -21.12 -5.67
N GLY A 219 -12.97 -21.18 -6.70
CA GLY A 219 -13.83 -22.32 -7.00
C GLY A 219 -13.10 -23.32 -7.88
N TYR A 220 -13.77 -24.40 -8.27
CA TYR A 220 -13.18 -25.37 -9.17
C TYR A 220 -14.23 -26.16 -9.95
N GLN A 221 -13.83 -26.60 -11.13
CA GLN A 221 -14.60 -27.48 -12.01
C GLN A 221 -13.89 -28.82 -12.14
N GLU A 222 -14.58 -29.91 -11.81
CA GLU A 222 -14.14 -31.28 -12.10
C GLU A 222 -14.57 -31.62 -13.53
N VAL A 223 -13.60 -31.79 -14.43
CA VAL A 223 -13.82 -32.11 -15.83
C VAL A 223 -13.20 -33.44 -16.20
N GLU A 224 -13.92 -34.23 -16.97
CA GLU A 224 -13.42 -35.43 -17.61
C GLU A 224 -12.70 -35.03 -18.90
N VAL A 225 -11.43 -35.43 -19.04
CA VAL A 225 -10.60 -35.19 -20.21
C VAL A 225 -10.26 -36.49 -20.91
N ASP A 226 -10.11 -36.43 -22.23
CA ASP A 226 -9.63 -37.58 -22.99
C ASP A 226 -8.08 -37.70 -22.96
N ASN A 227 -7.55 -38.76 -23.58
CA ASN A 227 -6.11 -39.02 -23.68
C ASN A 227 -5.30 -37.89 -24.36
N HIS A 228 -5.96 -36.96 -25.05
CA HIS A 228 -5.34 -35.80 -25.68
C HIS A 228 -5.50 -34.50 -24.85
N GLY A 229 -6.13 -34.60 -23.68
CA GLY A 229 -6.39 -33.49 -22.76
C GLY A 229 -7.58 -32.62 -23.14
N ARG A 230 -8.47 -33.08 -24.02
CA ARG A 230 -9.69 -32.36 -24.41
C ARG A 230 -10.77 -32.57 -23.35
N ILE A 231 -11.44 -31.50 -22.95
CA ILE A 231 -12.59 -31.55 -22.02
C ILE A 231 -13.75 -32.25 -22.74
N VAL A 232 -14.17 -33.41 -22.21
CA VAL A 232 -15.29 -34.21 -22.71
C VAL A 232 -16.56 -33.85 -21.96
N ARG A 233 -16.48 -33.72 -20.63
CA ARG A 233 -17.66 -33.53 -19.77
C ARG A 233 -17.31 -32.79 -18.48
N LEU A 234 -18.23 -31.93 -18.02
CA LEU A 234 -18.19 -31.34 -16.69
C LEU A 234 -18.89 -32.29 -15.70
N LEU A 235 -18.19 -32.73 -14.66
CA LEU A 235 -18.69 -33.65 -13.64
C LEU A 235 -19.26 -32.89 -12.44
N LYS A 236 -18.57 -31.83 -12.02
CA LYS A 236 -18.94 -31.02 -10.85
C LYS A 236 -18.45 -29.59 -11.04
N ASP A 237 -19.25 -28.64 -10.59
CA ASP A 237 -18.90 -27.22 -10.57
C ASP A 237 -19.12 -26.67 -9.17
N VAL A 238 -18.05 -26.17 -8.56
CA VAL A 238 -18.09 -25.47 -7.28
C VAL A 238 -17.74 -24.01 -7.56
N PRO A 239 -18.74 -23.11 -7.54
CA PRO A 239 -18.51 -21.72 -7.91
C PRO A 239 -17.57 -21.03 -6.91
N PRO A 240 -16.76 -20.06 -7.37
CA PRO A 240 -15.92 -19.27 -6.48
C PRO A 240 -16.77 -18.36 -5.57
N ILE A 241 -16.18 -17.94 -4.45
CA ILE A 241 -16.76 -16.95 -3.55
C ILE A 241 -16.05 -15.63 -3.80
N ALA A 242 -16.82 -14.60 -4.20
CA ALA A 242 -16.28 -13.27 -4.42
C ALA A 242 -15.62 -12.70 -3.15
N GLY A 243 -14.59 -11.88 -3.34
CA GLY A 243 -13.99 -11.12 -2.27
C GLY A 243 -14.94 -10.10 -1.67
N LYS A 244 -14.62 -9.65 -0.46
CA LYS A 244 -15.39 -8.64 0.25
C LYS A 244 -15.16 -7.27 -0.39
N ASN A 245 -16.22 -6.50 -0.50
CA ASN A 245 -16.11 -5.08 -0.76
C ASN A 245 -15.53 -4.38 0.47
N ILE A 246 -14.69 -3.38 0.24
CA ILE A 246 -14.05 -2.59 1.28
C ILE A 246 -14.52 -1.15 1.15
N HIS A 247 -15.07 -0.61 2.23
CA HIS A 247 -15.39 0.81 2.34
C HIS A 247 -14.31 1.47 3.17
N LEU A 248 -13.72 2.53 2.64
CA LEU A 248 -12.66 3.28 3.31
C LEU A 248 -13.22 4.49 4.06
N THR A 249 -12.44 5.04 4.97
CA THR A 249 -12.70 6.29 5.70
C THR A 249 -12.37 7.53 4.86
N LEU A 250 -11.66 7.35 3.74
CA LEU A 250 -11.27 8.40 2.80
C LEU A 250 -12.48 9.13 2.24
N ASP A 251 -12.36 10.43 2.11
CA ASP A 251 -13.24 11.28 1.32
C ASP A 251 -12.54 11.65 0.01
N LEU A 252 -13.07 11.17 -1.11
CA LEU A 252 -12.47 11.40 -2.42
C LEU A 252 -12.37 12.89 -2.76
N HIS A 253 -13.41 13.67 -2.52
CA HIS A 253 -13.43 15.09 -2.89
C HIS A 253 -12.41 15.89 -2.07
N LEU A 254 -12.25 15.55 -0.78
CA LEU A 254 -11.20 16.15 0.04
C LEU A 254 -9.80 15.81 -0.49
N GLN A 255 -9.58 14.54 -0.89
CA GLN A 255 -8.32 14.09 -1.47
C GLN A 255 -7.98 14.90 -2.75
N GLU A 256 -8.90 14.96 -3.71
CA GLU A 256 -8.77 15.73 -4.97
C GLU A 256 -8.51 17.23 -4.70
N TYR A 257 -9.25 17.82 -3.75
CA TYR A 257 -9.05 19.22 -3.36
C TYR A 257 -7.64 19.47 -2.83
N ILE A 258 -7.14 18.63 -1.91
CA ILE A 258 -5.79 18.77 -1.35
C ILE A 258 -4.74 18.61 -2.45
N GLU A 259 -4.89 17.67 -3.36
CA GLU A 259 -3.97 17.50 -4.48
C GLU A 259 -3.92 18.70 -5.41
N SER A 260 -5.07 19.29 -5.71
CA SER A 260 -5.15 20.49 -6.53
C SER A 260 -4.34 21.66 -5.93
N LEU A 261 -4.32 21.78 -4.59
CA LEU A 261 -3.53 22.80 -3.87
C LEU A 261 -2.02 22.52 -3.89
N LEU A 262 -1.61 21.29 -4.16
CA LEU A 262 -0.23 20.79 -4.08
C LEU A 262 0.37 20.45 -5.43
N ALA A 263 -0.31 20.79 -6.53
CA ALA A 263 0.15 20.51 -7.88
C ALA A 263 1.61 20.98 -8.10
N GLY A 264 2.43 20.07 -8.64
CA GLY A 264 3.86 20.31 -8.90
C GLY A 264 4.78 20.29 -7.66
N GLN A 265 4.24 20.13 -6.45
CA GLN A 265 5.04 20.11 -5.22
C GLN A 265 5.45 18.68 -4.82
N ARG A 266 6.58 18.57 -4.11
CA ARG A 266 6.88 17.39 -3.29
C ARG A 266 6.28 17.59 -1.91
N ALA A 267 5.23 16.86 -1.61
CA ALA A 267 4.41 17.13 -0.44
C ALA A 267 3.81 15.85 0.16
N ALA A 268 3.44 15.95 1.43
CA ALA A 268 2.64 14.95 2.12
C ALA A 268 1.57 15.65 2.94
N VAL A 269 0.32 15.18 2.87
CA VAL A 269 -0.77 15.61 3.73
C VAL A 269 -1.50 14.39 4.26
N LEU A 270 -1.71 14.38 5.58
CA LEU A 270 -2.58 13.43 6.24
C LEU A 270 -3.65 14.19 7.00
N VAL A 271 -4.92 13.85 6.78
CA VAL A 271 -6.07 14.35 7.54
C VAL A 271 -6.71 13.17 8.26
N GLU A 272 -6.80 13.24 9.58
CA GLU A 272 -7.34 12.20 10.46
C GLU A 272 -8.46 12.77 11.33
N ASP A 273 -9.56 12.04 11.54
CA ASP A 273 -10.51 12.34 12.61
C ASP A 273 -9.91 11.88 13.95
N PRO A 274 -9.64 12.80 14.89
CA PRO A 274 -8.99 12.44 16.14
C PRO A 274 -9.86 11.59 17.08
N HIS A 275 -11.17 11.43 16.84
CA HIS A 275 -12.02 10.69 17.76
C HIS A 275 -11.83 9.17 17.67
N ASP A 276 -11.63 8.66 16.46
CA ASP A 276 -11.55 7.23 16.17
C ASP A 276 -10.33 6.82 15.34
N GLY A 277 -9.59 7.77 14.77
CA GLY A 277 -8.41 7.52 13.94
C GLY A 277 -8.74 7.34 12.46
N SER A 278 -9.96 7.67 12.02
CA SER A 278 -10.35 7.59 10.62
C SER A 278 -9.50 8.52 9.74
N VAL A 279 -8.79 7.96 8.77
CA VAL A 279 -8.02 8.74 7.79
C VAL A 279 -8.94 9.27 6.69
N LEU A 280 -9.17 10.58 6.68
CA LEU A 280 -10.08 11.24 5.75
C LEU A 280 -9.42 11.58 4.41
N ALA A 281 -8.12 11.86 4.41
CA ALA A 281 -7.32 12.06 3.20
C ALA A 281 -5.86 11.71 3.47
N MET A 282 -5.21 11.06 2.51
CA MET A 282 -3.80 10.68 2.57
C MET A 282 -3.14 10.97 1.22
N VAL A 283 -2.53 12.15 1.10
CA VAL A 283 -1.97 12.66 -0.16
C VAL A 283 -0.46 12.63 -0.11
N SER A 284 0.17 12.05 -1.14
CA SER A 284 1.63 12.03 -1.32
C SER A 284 1.97 12.46 -2.75
N MET A 285 2.73 13.54 -2.87
CA MET A 285 3.04 14.18 -4.14
C MET A 285 4.55 14.26 -4.41
N PRO A 286 5.00 14.11 -5.67
CA PRO A 286 4.21 13.69 -6.83
C PRO A 286 3.78 12.23 -6.74
N SER A 287 2.71 11.89 -7.45
CA SER A 287 2.19 10.52 -7.57
C SER A 287 2.39 9.95 -8.99
N TYR A 288 1.78 8.81 -9.29
CA TYR A 288 1.90 8.08 -10.55
C TYR A 288 0.62 7.30 -10.86
N ASP A 289 0.32 7.07 -12.15
CA ASP A 289 -0.84 6.26 -12.54
C ASP A 289 -0.60 4.76 -12.24
N PRO A 290 -1.45 4.09 -11.44
CA PRO A 290 -1.36 2.66 -11.16
C PRO A 290 -1.85 1.77 -12.30
N ASN A 291 -2.68 2.26 -13.23
CA ASN A 291 -3.31 1.43 -14.27
C ASN A 291 -2.30 0.67 -15.17
N PRO A 292 -1.15 1.26 -15.58
CA PRO A 292 -0.14 0.53 -16.34
C PRO A 292 0.41 -0.72 -15.63
N PHE A 293 0.43 -0.75 -14.29
CA PHE A 293 0.95 -1.88 -13.54
C PHE A 293 0.04 -3.11 -13.60
N VAL A 294 -1.28 -2.93 -13.69
CA VAL A 294 -2.27 -4.03 -13.75
C VAL A 294 -1.94 -5.00 -14.88
N LYS A 295 -1.57 -4.45 -16.04
CA LYS A 295 -1.29 -5.21 -17.26
C LYS A 295 0.17 -5.66 -17.39
N GLY A 296 1.03 -5.18 -16.50
CA GLY A 296 2.48 -5.26 -16.61
C GLY A 296 3.04 -4.01 -17.28
N ILE A 297 3.56 -3.10 -16.45
CA ILE A 297 4.15 -1.84 -16.90
C ILE A 297 5.37 -2.10 -17.81
N SER A 298 5.52 -1.28 -18.85
CA SER A 298 6.67 -1.37 -19.74
C SER A 298 7.97 -1.05 -19.01
N TYR A 299 9.09 -1.67 -19.42
CA TYR A 299 10.40 -1.37 -18.83
C TYR A 299 10.76 0.12 -18.95
N GLN A 300 10.39 0.76 -20.06
CA GLN A 300 10.64 2.17 -20.30
C GLN A 300 9.84 3.06 -19.33
N ASP A 301 8.55 2.80 -19.15
CA ASP A 301 7.69 3.62 -18.28
C ASP A 301 8.01 3.40 -16.80
N TYR A 302 8.26 2.15 -16.40
CA TYR A 302 8.77 1.86 -15.06
C TYR A 302 10.13 2.52 -14.81
N GLY A 303 11.00 2.52 -15.83
CA GLY A 303 12.27 3.24 -15.80
C GLY A 303 12.12 4.74 -15.58
N LYS A 304 11.09 5.38 -16.15
CA LYS A 304 10.81 6.82 -15.90
C LYS A 304 10.49 7.06 -14.42
N LEU A 305 9.64 6.24 -13.81
CA LEU A 305 9.26 6.36 -12.41
C LEU A 305 10.43 6.12 -11.45
N LEU A 306 11.25 5.09 -11.73
CA LEU A 306 12.38 4.71 -10.90
C LEU A 306 13.50 5.77 -10.91
N HIS A 307 13.76 6.39 -12.05
CA HIS A 307 14.82 7.39 -12.20
C HIS A 307 14.33 8.83 -12.00
N ASP A 308 13.04 9.03 -11.72
CA ASP A 308 12.52 10.35 -11.40
C ASP A 308 13.12 10.83 -10.08
N LYS A 309 13.84 11.95 -10.17
CA LYS A 309 14.51 12.60 -9.04
C LYS A 309 13.54 13.17 -8.01
N ASN A 310 12.23 13.21 -8.29
CA ASN A 310 11.18 13.61 -7.37
C ASN A 310 10.56 12.42 -6.63
N LEU A 311 11.00 11.18 -6.89
CA LEU A 311 10.63 9.98 -6.16
C LEU A 311 9.09 9.79 -6.05
N PRO A 312 8.37 9.67 -7.18
CA PRO A 312 6.91 9.54 -7.20
C PRO A 312 6.43 8.20 -6.61
N LEU A 313 7.27 7.17 -6.58
CA LEU A 313 6.92 5.85 -6.03
C LEU A 313 6.86 5.81 -4.50
N ILE A 314 7.38 6.82 -3.80
CA ILE A 314 7.43 6.86 -2.33
C ILE A 314 6.12 7.42 -1.79
N ASN A 315 5.47 6.68 -0.89
CA ASN A 315 4.40 7.22 -0.06
C ASN A 315 5.02 8.11 1.02
N ARG A 316 5.03 9.43 0.82
CA ARG A 316 5.65 10.37 1.75
C ARG A 316 4.93 10.45 3.09
N VAL A 317 3.66 10.07 3.18
CA VAL A 317 2.88 10.06 4.43
C VAL A 317 3.40 9.02 5.41
N THR A 318 3.69 7.81 4.93
CA THR A 318 4.10 6.66 5.75
C THR A 318 5.59 6.33 5.65
N GLN A 319 6.28 6.77 4.60
CA GLN A 319 7.70 6.46 4.34
C GLN A 319 8.58 7.71 4.24
N GLY A 320 8.00 8.91 4.24
CA GLY A 320 8.77 10.15 4.26
C GLY A 320 9.46 10.34 5.61
N LEU A 321 10.78 10.20 5.65
CA LEU A 321 11.57 10.34 6.87
C LEU A 321 12.16 11.75 6.97
N TYR A 322 11.66 12.54 7.91
CA TYR A 322 12.09 13.91 8.09
C TYR A 322 12.40 14.19 9.56
N PRO A 323 13.37 15.06 9.89
CA PRO A 323 13.44 15.60 11.23
C PRO A 323 12.16 16.39 11.50
N PRO A 324 11.36 16.03 12.52
CA PRO A 324 10.05 16.64 12.74
C PRO A 324 10.16 18.11 13.17
N ALA A 325 11.35 18.54 13.60
CA ALA A 325 11.65 19.91 13.98
C ALA A 325 10.68 20.44 15.05
N SER A 326 10.35 21.73 14.99
CA SER A 326 9.56 22.41 16.03
C SER A 326 8.12 21.90 16.20
N THR A 327 7.62 20.99 15.35
CA THR A 327 6.30 20.37 15.56
C THR A 327 6.27 19.49 16.81
N VAL A 328 7.43 19.05 17.32
CA VAL A 328 7.50 18.19 18.50
C VAL A 328 7.40 18.94 19.83
N LYS A 329 7.57 20.27 19.81
CA LYS A 329 7.64 21.12 21.00
C LYS A 329 6.43 20.97 21.94
N PRO A 330 5.17 20.87 21.46
CA PRO A 330 4.02 20.57 22.31
C PRO A 330 4.19 19.26 23.10
N TYR A 331 4.66 18.18 22.46
CA TYR A 331 4.83 16.88 23.11
C TYR A 331 6.05 16.85 24.05
N MET A 332 7.12 17.57 23.70
CA MET A 332 8.28 17.79 24.58
C MET A 332 7.88 18.56 25.85
N ALA A 333 7.10 19.64 25.70
CA ALA A 333 6.55 20.41 26.81
C ALA A 333 5.62 19.56 27.68
N MET A 334 4.71 18.82 27.06
CA MET A 334 3.81 17.90 27.76
C MET A 334 4.59 16.87 28.58
N SER A 335 5.63 16.27 27.97
CA SER A 335 6.49 15.30 28.63
C SER A 335 7.24 15.90 29.81
N ALA A 336 7.79 17.11 29.66
CA ALA A 336 8.49 17.81 30.74
C ALA A 336 7.56 18.18 31.92
N LEU A 337 6.32 18.60 31.63
CA LEU A 337 5.29 18.90 32.64
C LEU A 337 4.87 17.63 33.39
N LEU A 338 4.59 16.53 32.67
CA LEU A 338 4.20 15.25 33.25
C LEU A 338 5.32 14.64 34.12
N CYS A 339 6.58 14.82 33.72
CA CYS A 339 7.73 14.38 34.52
C CYS A 339 8.08 15.32 35.69
N GLY A 340 7.37 16.45 35.86
CA GLY A 340 7.66 17.45 36.89
C GLY A 340 8.99 18.18 36.71
N ILE A 341 9.54 18.18 35.49
CA ILE A 341 10.81 18.85 35.15
C ILE A 341 10.61 20.36 35.04
N ILE A 342 9.43 20.76 34.57
CA ILE A 342 8.96 22.15 34.58
C ILE A 342 7.56 22.19 35.16
N THR A 343 7.17 23.37 35.63
CA THR A 343 5.79 23.73 36.00
C THR A 343 5.25 24.77 35.01
N PRO A 344 3.94 25.02 34.97
CA PRO A 344 3.38 26.11 34.16
C PRO A 344 4.00 27.49 34.46
N GLN A 345 4.49 27.70 35.69
CA GLN A 345 5.12 28.94 36.15
C GLN A 345 6.64 28.96 35.95
N THR A 346 7.24 27.87 35.48
CA THR A 346 8.68 27.83 35.21
C THR A 346 9.00 28.77 34.07
N THR A 347 9.94 29.69 34.32
CA THR A 347 10.37 30.66 33.31
C THR A 347 11.87 30.59 33.07
N PHE A 348 12.25 30.80 31.82
CA PHE A 348 13.64 30.97 31.40
C PHE A 348 13.78 32.25 30.59
N PHE A 349 14.95 32.87 30.66
CA PHE A 349 15.27 33.98 29.77
C PHE A 349 15.72 33.43 28.41
N GLY A 350 14.87 33.61 27.39
CA GLY A 350 15.14 33.22 26.01
C GLY A 350 16.11 34.17 25.33
N ALA A 351 17.40 34.01 25.61
CA ALA A 351 18.48 34.71 24.92
C ALA A 351 18.60 34.25 23.44
N PRO A 352 19.31 34.99 22.56
CA PRO A 352 19.56 34.55 21.17
C PRO A 352 20.30 33.21 21.04
N THR A 353 21.01 32.80 22.10
CA THR A 353 21.77 31.55 22.15
C THR A 353 21.66 30.92 23.52
N TRP A 354 21.67 29.59 23.57
CA TRP A 354 21.79 28.79 24.78
C TRP A 354 23.14 28.08 24.80
N THR A 355 23.84 28.08 25.93
CA THR A 355 25.18 27.47 26.06
C THR A 355 25.09 26.20 26.88
N LEU A 356 25.63 25.09 26.36
CA LEU A 356 25.67 23.82 27.08
C LEU A 356 26.56 23.96 28.34
N PRO A 357 26.02 23.74 29.55
CA PRO A 357 26.76 23.92 30.80
C PRO A 357 28.07 23.14 30.82
N GLY A 358 29.14 23.79 31.28
CA GLY A 358 30.48 23.21 31.33
C GLY A 358 31.22 23.16 29.99
N THR A 359 30.69 23.79 28.94
CA THR A 359 31.32 23.84 27.61
C THR A 359 31.22 25.24 26.98
N GLN A 360 31.92 25.46 25.86
CA GLN A 360 31.78 26.65 25.01
C GLN A 360 30.82 26.42 23.83
N ARG A 361 30.02 25.34 23.85
CA ARG A 361 29.14 24.99 22.73
C ARG A 361 27.83 25.77 22.82
N HIS A 362 27.57 26.59 21.80
CA HIS A 362 26.35 27.37 21.68
C HIS A 362 25.32 26.72 20.75
N TYR A 363 24.05 26.86 21.10
CA TYR A 363 22.90 26.49 20.30
C TYR A 363 22.09 27.75 20.05
N ARG A 364 21.79 28.04 18.78
CA ARG A 364 21.16 29.30 18.36
C ARG A 364 19.65 29.17 18.35
N ASP A 365 18.98 30.23 18.77
CA ASP A 365 17.56 30.40 18.52
C ASP A 365 17.31 30.95 17.11
N TRP A 366 16.15 30.65 16.54
CA TRP A 366 15.72 31.26 15.28
C TRP A 366 15.54 32.78 15.39
N LYS A 367 15.17 33.29 16.57
CA LYS A 367 15.00 34.73 16.82
C LYS A 367 16.30 35.36 17.30
N LYS A 368 16.98 36.09 16.41
CA LYS A 368 18.29 36.73 16.68
C LYS A 368 18.32 37.70 17.86
N THR A 369 17.18 38.29 18.22
CA THR A 369 17.07 39.21 19.36
C THR A 369 16.76 38.49 20.67
N GLY A 370 16.50 37.18 20.62
CA GLY A 370 15.88 36.45 21.71
C GLY A 370 14.39 36.78 21.89
N HIS A 371 13.77 36.08 22.83
CA HIS A 371 12.35 36.14 23.16
C HIS A 371 12.05 36.85 24.49
N GLY A 372 13.08 37.19 25.25
CA GLY A 372 12.95 37.71 26.62
C GLY A 372 12.48 36.61 27.57
N MET A 373 11.69 36.94 28.59
CA MET A 373 11.14 35.93 29.50
C MET A 373 10.14 35.02 28.78
N LEU A 374 10.33 33.71 28.95
CA LEU A 374 9.53 32.63 28.37
C LEU A 374 9.03 31.70 29.46
N ASP A 375 7.72 31.51 29.54
CA ASP A 375 7.11 30.31 30.12
C ASP A 375 6.87 29.26 29.02
N VAL A 376 6.33 28.10 29.40
CA VAL A 376 6.06 27.00 28.46
C VAL A 376 5.03 27.38 27.39
N THR A 377 4.04 28.21 27.74
CA THR A 377 2.98 28.65 26.81
C THR A 377 3.59 29.52 25.72
N LYS A 378 4.26 30.60 26.11
CA LYS A 378 4.91 31.54 25.21
C LYS A 378 6.01 30.86 24.39
N ALA A 379 6.73 29.89 24.98
CA ALA A 379 7.72 29.11 24.25
C ALA A 379 7.13 28.27 23.11
N ILE A 380 5.90 27.74 23.25
CA ILE A 380 5.19 27.05 22.17
C ILE A 380 4.65 28.05 21.15
N GLU A 381 4.03 29.15 21.59
CA GLU A 381 3.46 30.21 20.74
C GLU A 381 4.50 30.82 19.79
N GLU A 382 5.63 31.23 20.36
CA GLU A 382 6.75 31.84 19.65
C GLU A 382 7.74 30.79 19.13
N SER A 383 7.49 29.50 19.36
CA SER A 383 8.37 28.41 18.95
C SER A 383 9.83 28.63 19.38
N ALA A 384 10.08 29.11 20.60
CA ALA A 384 11.41 29.47 21.08
C ALA A 384 12.30 28.24 21.30
N ASP A 385 13.43 28.15 20.61
CA ASP A 385 14.35 27.02 20.70
C ASP A 385 15.09 26.96 22.04
N THR A 386 15.51 28.10 22.57
CA THR A 386 16.30 28.14 23.83
C THR A 386 15.56 27.55 25.03
N PHE A 387 14.24 27.72 25.09
CA PHE A 387 13.43 27.11 26.14
C PHE A 387 13.50 25.58 26.04
N PHE A 388 13.38 25.03 24.83
CA PHE A 388 13.40 23.58 24.60
C PHE A 388 14.80 22.98 24.66
N TYR A 389 15.87 23.75 24.40
CA TYR A 389 17.25 23.34 24.70
C TYR A 389 17.45 23.13 26.20
N GLN A 390 16.99 24.08 27.02
CA GLN A 390 17.04 23.98 28.48
C GLN A 390 16.20 22.79 28.98
N VAL A 391 14.97 22.63 28.48
CA VAL A 391 14.11 21.49 28.82
C VAL A 391 14.78 20.16 28.46
N ALA A 392 15.35 20.03 27.26
CA ALA A 392 16.00 18.80 26.83
C ALA A 392 17.23 18.45 27.69
N TYR A 393 18.01 19.47 28.07
CA TYR A 393 19.11 19.31 29.01
C TYR A 393 18.63 18.78 30.38
N MET A 394 17.56 19.36 30.93
CA MET A 394 17.01 18.97 32.23
C MET A 394 16.32 17.60 32.21
N MET A 395 15.66 17.25 31.10
CA MET A 395 15.02 15.94 30.94
C MET A 395 16.06 14.82 30.79
N GLY A 396 17.09 15.05 29.98
CA GLY A 396 18.00 14.00 29.52
C GLY A 396 17.34 13.05 28.51
N ILE A 397 18.17 12.39 27.69
CA ILE A 397 17.69 11.59 26.56
C ILE A 397 16.79 10.41 26.97
N ASP A 398 17.05 9.77 28.11
CA ASP A 398 16.33 8.56 28.51
C ASP A 398 14.86 8.86 28.85
N ARG A 399 14.58 10.00 29.50
CA ARG A 399 13.21 10.46 29.76
C ARG A 399 12.53 10.93 28.48
N ILE A 400 13.26 11.63 27.61
CA ILE A 400 12.77 12.07 26.30
C ILE A 400 12.32 10.87 25.47
N ASP A 401 13.18 9.87 25.32
CA ASP A 401 12.92 8.61 24.59
C ASP A 401 11.72 7.86 25.20
N THR A 402 11.71 7.68 26.52
CA THR A 402 10.63 7.00 27.24
C THR A 402 9.27 7.68 27.04
N MET A 403 9.22 9.01 27.13
CA MET A 403 7.96 9.74 27.01
C MET A 403 7.51 9.87 25.56
N LEU A 404 8.39 10.28 24.65
CA LEU A 404 8.00 10.54 23.25
C LEU A 404 7.74 9.25 22.46
N SER A 405 8.29 8.11 22.88
CA SER A 405 7.92 6.81 22.32
C SER A 405 6.50 6.36 22.70
N GLN A 406 5.89 6.92 23.76
CA GLN A 406 4.49 6.69 24.09
C GLN A 406 3.54 7.49 23.18
N PHE A 407 3.99 8.64 22.69
CA PHE A 407 3.29 9.41 21.64
C PHE A 407 3.39 8.75 20.25
N GLY A 408 4.15 7.66 20.10
CA GLY A 408 4.24 6.86 18.87
C GLY A 408 5.49 7.11 18.02
N TYR A 409 6.38 8.02 18.41
CA TYR A 409 7.62 8.25 17.66
C TYR A 409 8.58 7.05 17.75
N GLY A 410 9.20 6.72 16.62
CA GLY A 410 10.15 5.60 16.53
C GLY A 410 9.50 4.21 16.52
N LYS A 411 8.18 4.14 16.30
CA LYS A 411 7.38 2.90 16.28
C LYS A 411 6.38 2.93 15.12
N PRO A 412 5.95 1.76 14.60
CA PRO A 412 4.82 1.67 13.68
C PRO A 412 3.58 2.36 14.23
N THR A 413 2.83 3.04 13.35
CA THR A 413 1.60 3.74 13.74
C THR A 413 0.42 2.77 13.89
N GLY A 414 0.49 1.61 13.24
CA GLY A 414 -0.61 0.65 13.21
C GLY A 414 -1.64 0.94 12.13
N ILE A 415 -1.30 1.81 11.16
CA ILE A 415 -2.07 2.01 9.93
C ILE A 415 -2.23 0.68 9.20
N ASP A 416 -3.35 0.53 8.52
CA ASP A 416 -3.69 -0.60 7.65
C ASP A 416 -3.01 -0.50 6.27
N LEU A 417 -1.71 -0.25 6.29
CA LEU A 417 -0.81 -0.24 5.14
C LEU A 417 0.50 -0.97 5.47
N ASN A 418 1.06 -1.71 4.51
CA ASN A 418 2.33 -2.42 4.72
C ASN A 418 3.55 -1.52 4.49
N GLU A 419 3.39 -0.47 3.70
CA GLU A 419 4.45 0.45 3.29
C GLU A 419 4.68 1.54 4.35
N GLU A 420 5.18 1.17 5.53
CA GLU A 420 5.46 2.10 6.64
C GLU A 420 6.92 2.03 7.08
N TYR A 421 7.52 3.19 7.40
CA TYR A 421 8.81 3.26 8.08
C TYR A 421 8.65 3.71 9.53
N ASP A 422 9.42 3.06 10.43
CA ASP A 422 9.37 3.30 11.88
C ASP A 422 9.89 4.69 12.30
N GLY A 423 10.59 5.40 11.41
CA GLY A 423 11.37 6.59 11.80
C GLY A 423 12.48 6.24 12.80
N LEU A 424 12.88 7.21 13.61
CA LEU A 424 13.88 7.04 14.66
C LEU A 424 13.67 8.09 15.75
N LEU A 425 13.28 7.62 16.93
CA LEU A 425 13.48 8.36 18.17
C LEU A 425 14.84 7.95 18.75
N PRO A 426 15.81 8.87 18.92
CA PRO A 426 17.15 8.49 19.27
C PRO A 426 17.27 8.15 20.76
N SER A 427 18.04 7.10 21.05
CA SER A 427 18.33 6.66 22.41
C SER A 427 19.81 6.30 22.58
N ARG A 428 20.25 6.16 23.83
CA ARG A 428 21.62 5.70 24.14
C ARG A 428 21.90 4.33 23.52
N ALA A 429 20.94 3.41 23.63
CA ALA A 429 21.03 2.06 23.10
C ALA A 429 21.14 2.08 21.57
N TRP A 430 20.34 2.90 20.90
CA TRP A 430 20.41 3.09 19.46
C TRP A 430 21.78 3.62 19.02
N LYS A 431 22.28 4.70 19.65
CA LYS A 431 23.56 5.30 19.27
C LYS A 431 24.73 4.35 19.48
N GLN A 432 24.73 3.59 20.58
CA GLN A 432 25.74 2.57 20.84
C GLN A 432 25.68 1.44 19.81
N ARG A 433 24.49 1.00 19.41
CA ARG A 433 24.31 -0.07 18.41
C ARG A 433 24.81 0.36 17.02
N VAL A 434 24.41 1.56 16.57
CA VAL A 434 24.63 2.06 15.20
C VAL A 434 25.99 2.74 15.05
N HIS A 435 26.35 3.64 15.95
CA HIS A 435 27.58 4.45 15.84
C HIS A 435 28.74 3.94 16.69
N LYS A 436 28.54 2.90 17.52
CA LYS A 436 29.55 2.36 18.45
C LYS A 436 30.15 3.43 19.37
N LYS A 437 29.36 4.45 19.71
CA LYS A 437 29.76 5.58 20.54
C LYS A 437 28.74 5.80 21.66
N ALA A 438 29.26 6.18 22.82
CA ALA A 438 28.43 6.62 23.94
C ALA A 438 27.62 7.88 23.58
N TRP A 439 26.53 8.09 24.31
CA TRP A 439 25.70 9.29 24.19
C TRP A 439 26.38 10.47 24.90
N TYR A 440 26.52 11.60 24.20
CA TYR A 440 27.04 12.83 24.77
C TYR A 440 25.88 13.77 25.09
N GLN A 441 26.00 14.58 26.16
CA GLN A 441 24.93 15.53 26.52
C GLN A 441 24.58 16.50 25.38
N GLY A 442 25.56 16.88 24.57
CA GLY A 442 25.34 17.73 23.40
C GLY A 442 24.46 17.11 22.31
N ASP A 443 24.34 15.77 22.25
CA ASP A 443 23.42 15.10 21.33
C ASP A 443 21.96 15.31 21.75
N THR A 444 21.69 15.41 23.06
CA THR A 444 20.33 15.60 23.61
C THR A 444 19.73 16.94 23.22
N ILE A 445 20.54 17.99 23.16
CA ILE A 445 20.05 19.37 23.02
C ILE A 445 19.28 19.56 21.71
N SER A 446 19.78 19.02 20.60
CA SER A 446 19.09 19.08 19.30
C SER A 446 17.78 18.29 19.27
N VAL A 447 17.67 17.21 20.06
CA VAL A 447 16.43 16.43 20.19
C VAL A 447 15.32 17.26 20.82
N GLY A 448 15.66 18.22 21.69
CA GLY A 448 14.73 19.19 22.31
C GLY A 448 13.82 19.91 21.31
N ILE A 449 14.34 20.16 20.11
CA ILE A 449 13.63 20.86 19.04
C ILE A 449 13.31 19.97 17.84
N GLY A 450 13.33 18.64 18.02
CA GLY A 450 13.00 17.68 16.96
C GLY A 450 14.07 17.57 15.86
N GLN A 451 15.33 17.87 16.17
CA GLN A 451 16.47 17.74 15.26
C GLN A 451 17.54 16.78 15.81
N GLY A 452 18.73 16.77 15.20
CA GLY A 452 19.80 15.84 15.54
C GLY A 452 19.56 14.49 14.86
N TYR A 453 19.53 13.42 15.64
CA TYR A 453 19.29 12.07 15.12
C TYR A 453 17.80 11.73 14.94
N TRP A 454 16.88 12.61 15.40
CA TRP A 454 15.46 12.33 15.33
C TRP A 454 14.94 12.49 13.89
N ILE A 455 14.33 11.43 13.36
CA ILE A 455 13.52 11.43 12.13
C ILE A 455 12.17 10.79 12.40
N ALA A 456 11.11 11.29 11.78
CA ALA A 456 9.74 10.84 11.94
C ALA A 456 8.98 10.91 10.61
N THR A 457 7.87 10.18 10.54
CA THR A 457 6.94 10.23 9.41
C THR A 457 5.78 11.21 9.68
N PRO A 458 5.15 11.77 8.64
CA PRO A 458 3.94 12.59 8.80
C PRO A 458 2.85 11.90 9.62
N ILE A 459 2.63 10.60 9.39
CA ILE A 459 1.63 9.83 10.13
C ILE A 459 1.96 9.70 11.62
N GLN A 460 3.24 9.58 12.00
CA GLN A 460 3.65 9.65 13.41
C GLN A 460 3.38 11.03 14.03
N MET A 461 3.53 12.12 13.27
CA MET A 461 3.25 13.48 13.74
C MET A 461 1.76 13.66 14.04
N VAL A 462 0.87 13.13 13.19
CA VAL A 462 -0.58 13.16 13.43
C VAL A 462 -0.95 12.27 14.61
N LYS A 463 -0.44 11.04 14.69
CA LYS A 463 -0.68 10.13 15.82
C LYS A 463 -0.32 10.77 17.17
N ALA A 464 0.82 11.46 17.25
CA ALA A 464 1.21 12.20 18.46
C ALA A 464 0.22 13.35 18.78
N MET A 465 -0.27 14.06 17.76
CA MET A 465 -1.28 15.10 17.91
C MET A 465 -2.62 14.55 18.38
N VAL A 466 -3.07 13.42 17.84
CA VAL A 466 -4.31 12.75 18.25
C VAL A 466 -4.24 12.30 19.70
N ALA A 467 -3.09 11.79 20.16
CA ALA A 467 -2.87 11.50 21.57
C ALA A 467 -2.98 12.77 22.45
N LEU A 468 -2.43 13.91 22.00
CA LEU A 468 -2.56 15.20 22.71
C LEU A 468 -4.02 15.71 22.73
N ILE A 469 -4.76 15.56 21.64
CA ILE A 469 -6.17 15.96 21.55
C ILE A 469 -7.01 15.14 22.53
N ASN A 470 -6.75 13.83 22.63
CA ASN A 470 -7.50 12.89 23.45
C ASN A 470 -6.93 12.68 24.86
N ASN A 471 -6.28 13.69 25.44
CA ASN A 471 -5.74 13.66 26.81
C ASN A 471 -4.90 12.40 27.11
N GLY A 472 -4.05 12.00 26.17
CA GLY A 472 -3.13 10.88 26.30
C GLY A 472 -3.66 9.54 25.76
N LYS A 473 -4.91 9.43 25.32
CA LYS A 473 -5.40 8.21 24.68
C LYS A 473 -4.77 8.04 23.29
N VAL A 474 -4.03 6.95 23.09
CA VAL A 474 -3.33 6.65 21.83
C VAL A 474 -4.25 5.86 20.92
N ILE A 475 -4.61 6.46 19.79
CA ILE A 475 -5.47 5.88 18.77
C ILE A 475 -4.60 5.53 17.55
N ALA A 476 -4.84 4.37 16.94
CA ALA A 476 -4.16 3.98 15.72
C ALA A 476 -4.94 4.53 14.52
N PRO A 477 -4.28 5.20 13.55
CA PRO A 477 -4.95 5.65 12.35
C PRO A 477 -5.39 4.44 11.51
N HIS A 478 -6.52 4.53 10.81
CA HIS A 478 -7.03 3.46 9.95
C HIS A 478 -7.78 4.00 8.72
N LEU A 479 -7.70 3.26 7.61
CA LEU A 479 -8.39 3.52 6.36
C LEU A 479 -9.66 2.69 6.22
N LEU A 480 -9.76 1.49 6.81
CA LEU A 480 -10.95 0.66 6.74
C LEU A 480 -12.10 1.27 7.55
N LEU A 481 -13.24 1.50 6.90
CA LEU A 481 -14.50 1.87 7.57
C LEU A 481 -15.33 0.63 7.85
N ASN A 482 -15.56 -0.21 6.84
CA ASN A 482 -16.26 -1.48 6.97
C ASN A 482 -15.95 -2.44 5.81
N GLU A 483 -16.17 -3.72 6.06
CA GLU A 483 -16.15 -4.77 5.05
C GLU A 483 -17.58 -5.20 4.73
N GLU A 484 -17.87 -5.41 3.45
CA GLU A 484 -19.19 -5.83 2.97
C GLU A 484 -19.08 -7.14 2.17
N SER A 485 -19.90 -8.12 2.56
CA SER A 485 -20.02 -9.41 1.85
C SER A 485 -21.50 -9.75 1.66
N GLY A 486 -22.00 -9.55 0.44
CA GLY A 486 -23.41 -9.72 0.13
C GLY A 486 -24.28 -8.74 0.91
N LYS A 487 -25.07 -9.25 1.88
CA LYS A 487 -25.91 -8.41 2.76
C LYS A 487 -25.29 -8.14 4.13
N THR A 488 -24.12 -8.69 4.39
CA THR A 488 -23.44 -8.59 5.69
C THR A 488 -22.43 -7.45 5.64
N VAL A 489 -22.58 -6.48 6.54
CA VAL A 489 -21.62 -5.39 6.73
C VAL A 489 -20.97 -5.52 8.09
N VAL A 490 -19.64 -5.56 8.12
CA VAL A 490 -18.84 -5.66 9.34
C VAL A 490 -18.07 -4.35 9.52
N PRO A 491 -18.42 -3.50 10.50
CA PRO A 491 -17.69 -2.26 10.73
C PRO A 491 -16.28 -2.54 11.26
N TYR A 492 -15.36 -1.65 10.94
CA TYR A 492 -14.02 -1.66 11.51
C TYR A 492 -14.09 -1.65 13.04
N ARG A 493 -13.20 -2.43 13.65
CA ARG A 493 -12.99 -2.44 15.09
C ARG A 493 -11.49 -2.38 15.36
N PRO A 494 -11.01 -1.39 16.13
CA PRO A 494 -9.60 -1.32 16.46
C PRO A 494 -9.18 -2.57 17.24
N SER A 495 -8.00 -3.07 16.93
CA SER A 495 -7.44 -4.23 17.62
C SER A 495 -6.91 -3.82 19.00
N GLY A 496 -7.51 -4.38 20.05
CA GLY A 496 -7.03 -4.21 21.43
C GLY A 496 -7.46 -2.91 22.11
N THR A 497 -7.00 -2.74 23.34
CA THR A 497 -7.31 -1.56 24.16
C THR A 497 -6.32 -0.42 23.84
N PRO A 498 -6.81 0.79 23.52
CA PRO A 498 -5.96 1.97 23.33
C PRO A 498 -5.03 2.19 24.53
N ALA A 499 -3.75 2.48 24.27
CA ALA A 499 -2.82 2.86 25.32
C ALA A 499 -3.18 4.24 25.89
N GLN A 500 -2.83 4.50 27.16
CA GLN A 500 -3.07 5.76 27.84
C GLN A 500 -1.74 6.35 28.32
N ILE A 501 -1.41 7.55 27.84
CA ILE A 501 -0.27 8.33 28.30
C ILE A 501 -0.71 9.10 29.54
N ALA A 502 -0.13 8.79 30.70
CA ALA A 502 -0.39 9.46 31.97
C ALA A 502 -1.89 9.60 32.33
N ASP A 503 -2.21 10.40 33.34
CA ASP A 503 -3.58 10.63 33.79
C ASP A 503 -4.35 11.54 32.78
N PRO A 504 -5.50 11.10 32.22
CA PRO A 504 -6.31 11.92 31.33
C PRO A 504 -6.91 13.16 32.02
N ALA A 505 -6.98 13.20 33.36
CA ALA A 505 -7.43 14.35 34.13
C ALA A 505 -6.34 15.43 34.33
N SER A 506 -5.11 15.19 33.87
CA SER A 506 -4.02 16.17 34.00
C SER A 506 -4.39 17.50 33.33
N PRO A 507 -4.23 18.66 34.01
CA PRO A 507 -4.54 19.97 33.43
C PRO A 507 -3.59 20.35 32.29
N TYR A 508 -2.44 19.67 32.19
CA TYR A 508 -1.40 19.98 31.20
C TYR A 508 -1.84 19.72 29.77
N TRP A 509 -2.76 18.76 29.55
CA TRP A 509 -3.32 18.51 28.21
C TRP A 509 -3.99 19.77 27.64
N GLY A 510 -4.84 20.41 28.46
CA GLY A 510 -5.52 21.65 28.10
C GLY A 510 -4.56 22.81 27.90
N LEU A 511 -3.57 22.95 28.78
CA LEU A 511 -2.54 23.99 28.69
C LEU A 511 -1.74 23.91 27.39
N VAL A 512 -1.26 22.71 27.01
CA VAL A 512 -0.48 22.53 25.78
C VAL A 512 -1.33 22.79 24.53
N ARG A 513 -2.59 22.33 24.52
CA ARG A 513 -3.54 22.66 23.44
C ARG A 513 -3.80 24.16 23.34
N GLN A 514 -3.96 24.84 24.47
CA GLN A 514 -4.14 26.29 24.50
C GLN A 514 -2.91 27.02 23.95
N ALA A 515 -1.70 26.56 24.26
CA ALA A 515 -0.48 27.14 23.70
C ALA A 515 -0.36 26.95 22.17
N MET A 516 -0.80 25.79 21.65
CA MET A 516 -0.93 25.59 20.19
C MET A 516 -2.00 26.49 19.56
N TYR A 517 -3.11 26.75 20.28
CA TYR A 517 -4.08 27.75 19.87
C TYR A 517 -3.48 29.15 19.87
N GLY A 518 -2.69 29.51 20.89
CA GLY A 518 -1.95 30.78 20.95
C GLY A 518 -0.97 30.94 19.78
N MET A 519 -0.28 29.88 19.36
CA MET A 519 0.60 29.92 18.19
C MET A 519 -0.14 30.39 16.92
N ALA A 520 -1.40 30.00 16.75
CA ALA A 520 -2.22 30.34 15.60
C ALA A 520 -3.03 31.64 15.76
N ASN A 521 -3.34 32.07 16.99
CA ASN A 521 -4.32 33.15 17.24
C ASN A 521 -3.81 34.30 18.11
N ALA A 522 -2.74 34.13 18.90
CA ALA A 522 -2.16 35.20 19.70
C ALA A 522 -1.27 36.10 18.83
N PRO A 523 -1.21 37.43 19.05
CA PRO A 523 -0.43 38.36 18.22
C PRO A 523 1.08 38.04 18.12
N ASN A 524 1.64 37.40 19.14
CA ASN A 524 3.04 36.92 19.18
C ASN A 524 3.21 35.54 18.53
N GLY A 525 2.12 34.84 18.22
CA GLY A 525 2.11 33.50 17.65
C GLY A 525 2.69 33.45 16.24
N THR A 526 3.57 32.48 15.98
CA THR A 526 4.23 32.32 14.67
C THR A 526 3.26 32.02 13.51
N GLY A 527 2.04 31.56 13.79
CA GLY A 527 0.98 31.31 12.81
C GLY A 527 -0.07 32.41 12.70
N TYR A 528 0.00 33.45 13.55
CA TYR A 528 -1.03 34.48 13.70
C TYR A 528 -1.58 34.97 12.36
N LYS A 529 -0.69 35.50 11.51
CA LYS A 529 -0.99 36.08 10.19
C LYS A 529 -1.89 35.21 9.29
N PHE A 530 -1.84 33.89 9.43
CA PHE A 530 -2.55 32.96 8.55
C PHE A 530 -3.86 32.43 9.14
N PHE A 531 -3.92 32.28 10.46
CA PHE A 531 -4.97 31.48 11.11
C PHE A 531 -5.90 32.29 12.01
N HIS A 532 -5.50 33.47 12.49
CA HIS A 532 -6.23 34.19 13.54
C HIS A 532 -7.65 34.65 13.14
N THR A 533 -7.97 34.68 11.83
CA THR A 533 -9.29 35.09 11.32
C THR A 533 -10.25 33.92 11.12
N ALA A 534 -9.82 32.67 11.34
CA ALA A 534 -10.65 31.50 11.14
C ALA A 534 -11.75 31.41 12.22
N PRO A 535 -13.05 31.44 11.86
CA PRO A 535 -14.14 31.53 12.85
C PRO A 535 -14.26 30.27 13.73
N TYR A 536 -13.82 29.12 13.21
CA TYR A 536 -13.84 27.83 13.92
C TYR A 536 -12.68 27.67 14.92
N GLY A 537 -11.68 28.55 14.86
CA GLY A 537 -10.50 28.51 15.72
C GLY A 537 -9.55 27.35 15.36
N ILE A 538 -8.29 27.69 15.12
CA ILE A 538 -7.24 26.73 14.74
C ILE A 538 -6.25 26.61 15.89
N ALA A 539 -5.80 25.41 16.21
CA ALA A 539 -4.57 25.21 16.98
C ALA A 539 -3.53 24.56 16.09
N ALA A 540 -2.31 25.09 16.09
CA ALA A 540 -1.28 24.65 15.16
C ALA A 540 0.13 24.70 15.75
N LYS A 541 1.06 24.02 15.09
CA LYS A 541 2.49 24.16 15.30
C LYS A 541 3.24 24.01 13.98
N SER A 542 4.08 24.99 13.67
CA SER A 542 4.99 24.94 12.53
C SER A 542 6.31 24.24 12.87
N GLY A 543 6.96 23.70 11.84
CA GLY A 543 8.32 23.18 11.87
C GLY A 543 9.11 23.62 10.64
N THR A 544 10.42 23.72 10.79
CA THR A 544 11.35 23.95 9.69
C THR A 544 12.55 23.03 9.90
N SER A 545 12.79 22.15 8.94
CA SER A 545 13.83 21.13 9.02
C SER A 545 14.90 21.40 7.99
N GLN A 546 16.15 21.49 8.44
CA GLN A 546 17.27 21.84 7.59
C GLN A 546 17.70 20.64 6.75
N VAL A 547 17.80 20.83 5.43
CA VAL A 547 18.26 19.78 4.50
C VAL A 547 19.79 19.63 4.53
N PHE A 548 20.51 20.67 4.96
CA PHE A 548 21.96 20.62 5.14
C PHE A 548 22.44 21.59 6.23
N SER A 549 23.60 21.30 6.82
CA SER A 549 24.22 22.18 7.82
C SER A 549 25.01 23.31 7.15
N LEU A 550 24.75 24.55 7.58
CA LEU A 550 25.55 25.72 7.20
C LEU A 550 26.85 25.81 8.03
N LYS A 551 27.93 26.32 7.44
CA LYS A 551 29.18 26.63 8.17
C LYS A 551 28.93 27.74 9.20
N GLU A 552 29.75 27.82 10.25
CA GLU A 552 29.60 28.71 11.43
C GLU A 552 29.29 30.18 11.09
N ASN A 553 29.77 30.69 9.94
CA ASN A 553 29.62 32.08 9.50
C ASN A 553 28.69 32.31 8.30
N GLN A 554 27.87 31.31 7.91
CA GLN A 554 26.92 31.47 6.80
C GLN A 554 25.47 31.68 7.31
N THR A 555 24.80 32.68 6.75
CA THR A 555 23.37 32.93 6.97
C THR A 555 22.54 32.17 5.95
N TYR A 556 21.49 31.50 6.40
CA TYR A 556 20.55 30.83 5.50
C TYR A 556 19.82 31.87 4.64
N ASN A 557 19.93 31.76 3.32
CA ASN A 557 19.16 32.56 2.38
C ASN A 557 18.54 31.66 1.31
N ALA A 558 17.27 31.32 1.49
CA ALA A 558 16.53 30.46 0.57
C ALA A 558 16.53 30.97 -0.88
N LYS A 559 16.66 32.29 -1.11
CA LYS A 559 16.72 32.87 -2.47
C LYS A 559 18.04 32.57 -3.19
N MET A 560 19.10 32.24 -2.46
CA MET A 560 20.44 31.95 -3.03
C MET A 560 20.78 30.46 -3.07
N ILE A 561 19.85 29.59 -2.67
CA ILE A 561 20.05 28.15 -2.54
C ILE A 561 19.14 27.42 -3.56
N PRO A 562 19.65 26.42 -4.31
CA PRO A 562 18.83 25.57 -5.17
C PRO A 562 17.63 25.01 -4.40
N ILE A 563 16.45 24.98 -5.01
CA ILE A 563 15.20 24.57 -4.34
C ILE A 563 15.39 23.27 -3.56
N ARG A 564 16.03 22.25 -4.15
CA ARG A 564 16.27 20.93 -3.52
C ARG A 564 17.10 20.95 -2.23
N LEU A 565 17.77 22.05 -1.92
CA LEU A 565 18.58 22.22 -0.70
C LEU A 565 17.91 23.15 0.32
N ARG A 566 16.75 23.73 0.00
CA ARG A 566 15.99 24.54 0.96
C ARG A 566 15.40 23.68 2.07
N ASP A 567 15.14 24.28 3.21
CA ASP A 567 14.53 23.61 4.35
C ASP A 567 13.14 23.06 4.03
N HIS A 568 12.79 21.89 4.58
CA HIS A 568 11.42 21.39 4.55
C HIS A 568 10.55 22.23 5.51
N VAL A 569 9.29 22.46 5.14
CA VAL A 569 8.34 23.22 5.97
C VAL A 569 7.20 22.30 6.38
N PHE A 570 6.88 22.33 7.67
CA PHE A 570 5.91 21.44 8.32
C PHE A 570 4.84 22.27 9.01
N TYR A 571 3.61 21.81 8.96
CA TYR A 571 2.54 22.26 9.84
C TYR A 571 1.81 21.05 10.39
N THR A 572 1.60 21.03 11.71
CA THR A 572 0.56 20.22 12.34
C THR A 572 -0.53 21.13 12.84
N ALA A 573 -1.80 20.77 12.62
CA ALA A 573 -2.93 21.57 13.07
C ALA A 573 -4.14 20.71 13.40
N PHE A 574 -4.99 21.21 14.30
CA PHE A 574 -6.31 20.63 14.53
C PHE A 574 -7.37 21.72 14.65
N ALA A 575 -8.59 21.36 14.26
CA ALA A 575 -9.73 22.27 14.20
C ALA A 575 -11.05 21.50 14.23
N PRO A 576 -12.17 22.14 14.65
CA PRO A 576 -12.23 23.39 15.43
C PRO A 576 -11.53 23.25 16.80
N TYR A 577 -10.97 24.32 17.35
CA TYR A 577 -10.21 24.23 18.62
C TYR A 577 -11.02 23.63 19.79
N LYS A 578 -12.30 24.01 19.91
CA LYS A 578 -13.16 23.60 21.03
C LYS A 578 -13.58 22.13 20.96
N ASN A 579 -13.84 21.61 19.76
CA ASN A 579 -14.26 20.24 19.52
C ASN A 579 -13.58 19.73 18.24
N PRO A 580 -12.31 19.31 18.33
CA PRO A 580 -11.49 18.99 17.16
C PRO A 580 -12.12 17.89 16.32
N LYS A 581 -12.39 18.16 15.05
CA LYS A 581 -12.93 17.20 14.07
C LYS A 581 -11.89 16.66 13.12
N VAL A 582 -10.79 17.38 12.94
CA VAL A 582 -9.65 16.92 12.15
C VAL A 582 -8.33 17.24 12.83
N ALA A 583 -7.36 16.36 12.64
CA ALA A 583 -5.95 16.49 12.94
C ALA A 583 -5.18 16.34 11.62
N ILE A 584 -4.35 17.32 11.29
CA ILE A 584 -3.67 17.40 9.98
C ILE A 584 -2.17 17.53 10.17
N ALA A 585 -1.39 16.75 9.43
CA ALA A 585 0.01 17.06 9.16
C ALA A 585 0.18 17.41 7.68
N LEU A 586 0.85 18.52 7.40
CA LEU A 586 1.23 18.94 6.06
C LEU A 586 2.74 19.16 6.02
N ILE A 587 3.39 18.57 5.02
CA ILE A 587 4.80 18.74 4.75
C ILE A 587 4.96 19.21 3.30
N LEU A 588 5.67 20.33 3.12
CA LEU A 588 6.20 20.74 1.83
C LEU A 588 7.70 20.53 1.85
N GLU A 589 8.18 19.60 1.04
CA GLU A 589 9.60 19.42 0.90
C GLU A 589 10.20 20.70 0.32
N ASN A 590 11.31 21.17 0.91
CA ASN A 590 12.03 22.34 0.44
C ASN A 590 11.25 23.66 0.45
N GLY A 591 10.19 23.72 1.26
CA GLY A 591 9.42 24.94 1.52
C GLY A 591 8.47 25.34 0.41
N GLY A 592 8.24 24.45 -0.55
CA GLY A 592 7.42 24.71 -1.73
C GLY A 592 8.15 25.51 -2.82
N SER A 593 7.49 25.61 -3.96
CA SER A 593 7.93 26.32 -5.15
C SER A 593 6.77 27.11 -5.76
N ASP A 594 7.06 28.02 -6.69
CA ASP A 594 6.03 28.73 -7.48
C ASP A 594 4.98 29.48 -6.65
N GLY A 595 5.40 30.06 -5.52
CA GLY A 595 4.53 30.82 -4.61
C GLY A 595 3.72 29.97 -3.64
N VAL A 596 3.80 28.63 -3.74
CA VAL A 596 3.12 27.70 -2.85
C VAL A 596 3.80 27.68 -1.47
N THR A 597 3.01 27.89 -0.41
CA THR A 597 3.49 27.95 0.97
C THR A 597 2.59 27.15 1.91
N ALA A 598 3.20 26.53 2.92
CA ALA A 598 2.52 25.54 3.76
C ALA A 598 1.37 26.10 4.60
N ALA A 599 1.53 27.30 5.19
CA ALA A 599 0.52 27.86 6.09
C ALA A 599 -0.78 28.26 5.35
N PRO A 600 -0.74 28.96 4.20
CA PRO A 600 -1.95 29.20 3.40
C PRO A 600 -2.62 27.92 2.89
N ILE A 601 -1.86 26.88 2.51
CA ILE A 601 -2.48 25.60 2.12
C ILE A 601 -3.19 24.97 3.31
N MET A 602 -2.53 24.88 4.46
CA MET A 602 -3.17 24.37 5.68
C MET A 602 -4.46 25.14 6.01
N ARG A 603 -4.44 26.47 5.84
CA ARG A 603 -5.63 27.31 6.05
C ARG A 603 -6.74 26.95 5.06
N LYS A 604 -6.44 26.85 3.76
CA LYS A 604 -7.41 26.47 2.71
C LYS A 604 -8.05 25.10 2.96
N ILE A 605 -7.25 24.10 3.34
CA ILE A 605 -7.78 22.75 3.68
C ILE A 605 -8.78 22.84 4.83
N LEU A 606 -8.46 23.60 5.87
CA LEU A 606 -9.34 23.76 7.02
C LEU A 606 -10.58 24.62 6.69
N ASP A 607 -10.45 25.65 5.85
CA ASP A 607 -11.58 26.45 5.38
C ASP A 607 -12.52 25.60 4.50
N HIS A 608 -11.99 24.74 3.62
CA HIS A 608 -12.80 23.80 2.84
C HIS A 608 -13.67 22.88 3.71
N LEU A 609 -13.13 22.44 4.85
CA LEU A 609 -13.82 21.55 5.79
C LEU A 609 -14.84 22.26 6.70
N PHE A 610 -14.59 23.53 7.08
CA PHE A 610 -15.35 24.18 8.15
C PHE A 610 -15.93 25.56 7.81
N ASP A 611 -15.55 26.14 6.68
CA ASP A 611 -16.04 27.41 6.15
C ASP A 611 -16.13 27.40 4.61
N PRO A 612 -16.97 26.54 4.01
CA PRO A 612 -17.05 26.40 2.55
C PRO A 612 -17.53 27.68 1.82
N GLN A 613 -18.06 28.67 2.54
CA GLN A 613 -18.38 29.99 1.97
C GLN A 613 -17.13 30.85 1.72
N ALA A 614 -16.02 30.60 2.43
CA ALA A 614 -14.74 31.27 2.17
C ALA A 614 -14.07 30.79 0.86
N ASP A 615 -14.33 29.54 0.44
CA ASP A 615 -13.73 28.94 -0.77
C ASP A 615 -14.33 29.54 -2.07
N THR A 616 -15.60 29.96 -2.04
CA THR A 616 -16.29 30.54 -3.21
C THR A 616 -15.90 32.00 -3.51
N THR A 617 -15.28 32.71 -2.57
CA THR A 617 -14.88 34.12 -2.79
C THR A 617 -13.47 34.27 -3.38
N GLN A 618 -12.63 33.24 -3.35
CA GLN A 618 -11.27 33.29 -3.93
C GLN A 618 -11.18 32.82 -5.39
N SER A 619 -12.14 32.03 -5.89
CA SER A 619 -12.18 31.61 -7.29
C SER A 619 -12.61 32.72 -8.26
N GLY A 620 -13.12 33.85 -7.76
CA GLY A 620 -13.49 35.04 -8.54
C GLY A 620 -12.35 36.04 -8.82
N GLN A 621 -11.12 35.73 -8.39
CA GLN A 621 -9.93 36.55 -8.68
C GLN A 621 -8.82 35.69 -9.28
N ALA A 622 -9.02 35.22 -10.51
CA ALA A 622 -7.92 34.97 -11.43
C ALA A 622 -7.70 36.25 -12.27
N PRO A 623 -6.45 36.62 -12.61
CA PRO A 623 -6.18 37.73 -13.51
C PRO A 623 -6.75 37.52 -14.92
#